data_AF-A0A7L4KHZ3-F1
#
_entry.id   AF-A0A7L4KHZ3-F1
#
_cell.length_a   1.000
_cell.length_b   1.000
_cell.length_c   1.000
_cell.angle_alpha   90.00
_cell.angle_beta   90.00
_cell.angle_gamma   90.00
#
_symmetry.space_group_name_H-M   'P 1'
#
loop_
_entity.id
_entity.type
_entity.pdbx_description
1 polymer ?
#
loop_
_entity_poly.entity_id
_entity_poly.type
_entity_poly.pdbx_seq_one_letter_code
_entity_poly.pdbx_strand_id
1 'polypeptide(L)'
;VISFPFPAARCPTPRIQNGRRASVGRGFYIAGDTVRFVCNTGYTLYGSPTSTCQAGSRWSPPLPVCKKGKCPSSPLKFGGKE
;
A
#
# COMPACT_ATOMS: atom_id res chain seq x y z
N VAL A 1 2.00 35.03 -13.84
CA VAL A 1 2.59 33.86 -14.52
C VAL A 1 2.66 32.70 -13.54
N ILE A 2 1.70 31.79 -13.58
CA ILE A 2 1.91 30.49 -12.90
C ILE A 2 1.90 29.42 -13.98
N SER A 3 2.89 29.55 -14.86
CA SER A 3 3.37 28.40 -15.61
C SER A 3 3.87 27.41 -14.56
N PHE A 4 3.13 26.32 -14.34
CA PHE A 4 3.68 25.11 -13.77
C PHE A 4 4.25 24.32 -14.96
N PRO A 5 5.56 24.44 -15.31
CA PRO A 5 6.13 23.72 -16.45
C PRO A 5 6.49 22.28 -16.09
N PHE A 6 5.79 21.67 -15.13
CA PHE A 6 6.05 20.29 -14.74
C PHE A 6 4.82 19.49 -15.11
N PRO A 7 4.92 18.50 -16.02
CA PRO A 7 3.82 17.59 -16.25
C PRO A 7 3.51 16.96 -14.89
N ALA A 8 2.38 17.35 -14.30
CA ALA A 8 1.93 16.78 -13.04
C ALA A 8 1.74 15.30 -13.32
N ALA A 9 2.73 14.49 -12.96
CA ALA A 9 2.71 13.08 -13.28
C ALA A 9 1.55 12.48 -12.50
N ARG A 10 0.47 12.15 -13.22
CA ARG A 10 -0.74 11.61 -12.61
C ARG A 10 -0.54 10.11 -12.49
N CYS A 11 -0.44 9.61 -11.28
CA CYS A 11 -0.44 8.17 -11.05
C CYS A 11 -1.89 7.67 -10.97
N PRO A 12 -2.21 6.57 -11.68
CA PRO A 12 -3.50 5.93 -11.54
C PRO A 12 -3.65 5.34 -10.14
N THR A 13 -4.91 5.15 -9.74
CA THR A 13 -5.24 4.61 -8.42
C THR A 13 -4.65 3.21 -8.23
N PRO A 14 -3.76 2.99 -7.24
CA PRO A 14 -3.12 1.69 -7.08
C PRO A 14 -4.10 0.66 -6.53
N ARG A 15 -4.15 -0.51 -7.20
CA ARG A 15 -4.99 -1.65 -6.80
C ARG A 15 -4.09 -2.69 -6.16
N ILE A 16 -4.39 -3.05 -4.92
CA ILE A 16 -3.69 -4.10 -4.18
C ILE A 16 -4.65 -5.25 -3.88
N GLN A 17 -4.16 -6.49 -3.98
CA GLN A 17 -4.93 -7.69 -3.66
C GLN A 17 -4.84 -7.98 -2.16
N ASN A 18 -5.94 -8.44 -1.56
CA ASN A 18 -6.02 -8.82 -0.14
C ASN A 18 -5.68 -7.69 0.86
N GLY A 19 -5.79 -6.43 0.44
CA GLY A 19 -5.65 -5.25 1.28
C GLY A 19 -6.42 -4.05 0.74
N ARG A 20 -6.34 -2.91 1.43
CA ARG A 20 -6.88 -1.61 0.98
C ARG A 20 -5.88 -0.48 1.11
N ARG A 21 -6.10 0.58 0.35
CA ARG A 21 -5.39 1.86 0.55
C ARG A 21 -5.89 2.49 1.85
N ALA A 22 -4.97 2.82 2.75
CA ALA A 22 -5.28 3.60 3.95
C ALA A 22 -5.56 5.06 3.60
N SER A 23 -5.03 5.56 2.47
CA SER A 23 -5.31 6.90 1.97
C SER A 23 -6.46 6.90 0.96
N VAL A 24 -7.48 7.74 1.20
CA VAL A 24 -8.55 8.04 0.23
C VAL A 24 -7.95 8.86 -0.91
N GLY A 25 -7.70 8.18 -2.03
CA GLY A 25 -7.32 8.85 -3.27
C GLY A 25 -8.51 9.48 -3.93
N ARG A 26 -8.42 10.76 -4.25
CA ARG A 26 -9.41 11.48 -5.07
C ARG A 26 -9.26 11.06 -6.54
N GLY A 27 -9.37 9.77 -6.86
CA GLY A 27 -9.28 9.22 -8.23
C GLY A 27 -7.91 9.31 -8.92
N PHE A 28 -7.08 10.30 -8.60
CA PHE A 28 -5.75 10.57 -9.16
C PHE A 28 -4.79 11.06 -8.08
N TYR A 29 -3.49 10.82 -8.29
CA TYR A 29 -2.39 11.24 -7.41
C TYR A 29 -1.33 11.96 -8.24
N ILE A 30 -0.68 12.98 -7.68
CA ILE A 30 0.38 13.74 -8.38
C ILE A 30 1.78 13.34 -7.88
N ALA A 31 2.81 13.69 -8.64
CA ALA A 31 4.19 13.47 -8.22
C ALA A 31 4.46 14.08 -6.83
N GLY A 32 4.89 13.26 -5.88
CA GLY A 32 5.08 13.62 -4.47
C GLY A 32 3.97 13.09 -3.53
N ASP A 33 2.80 12.70 -4.04
CA ASP A 33 1.75 12.08 -3.22
C ASP A 33 2.21 10.72 -2.69
N THR A 34 2.05 10.52 -1.38
CA THR A 34 2.37 9.26 -0.73
C THR A 34 1.10 8.55 -0.28
N VAL A 35 0.97 7.29 -0.66
CA VAL A 35 -0.17 6.43 -0.36
C VAL A 35 0.26 5.31 0.57
N ARG A 36 -0.44 5.18 1.70
CA ARG A 36 -0.31 4.03 2.60
C ARG A 36 -1.24 2.90 2.19
N PHE A 37 -0.75 1.69 2.35
CA PHE A 37 -1.47 0.45 2.13
C PHE A 37 -1.58 -0.33 3.44
N VAL A 38 -2.72 -0.99 3.62
CA VAL A 38 -3.02 -1.81 4.78
C VAL A 38 -3.58 -3.14 4.30
N CYS A 39 -3.05 -4.24 4.82
CA CYS A 39 -3.56 -5.58 4.52
C CYS A 39 -4.75 -5.90 5.42
N ASN A 40 -5.63 -6.80 4.95
CA ASN A 40 -6.72 -7.29 5.80
C ASN A 40 -6.17 -8.10 6.99
N THR A 41 -6.97 -8.25 8.04
CA THR A 41 -6.62 -9.04 9.22
C THR A 41 -6.21 -10.47 8.83
N GLY A 42 -5.06 -10.94 9.32
CA GLY A 42 -4.49 -12.25 8.96
C GLY A 42 -3.62 -12.26 7.69
N TYR A 43 -3.39 -11.10 7.07
CA TYR A 43 -2.46 -10.94 5.95
C TYR A 43 -1.25 -10.11 6.36
N THR A 44 -0.08 -10.53 5.90
CA THR A 44 1.19 -9.84 6.10
C THR A 44 1.51 -9.02 4.85
N LEU A 45 1.82 -7.73 5.07
CA LEU A 45 2.24 -6.85 4.00
C LEU A 45 3.67 -7.19 3.59
N TYR A 46 3.86 -7.55 2.32
CA TYR A 46 5.16 -7.87 1.76
C TYR A 46 5.58 -6.76 0.79
N GLY A 47 6.75 -6.17 1.02
CA GLY A 47 7.21 -4.96 0.33
C GLY A 47 6.97 -3.70 1.17
N SER A 48 6.83 -2.56 0.51
CA SER A 48 6.69 -1.27 1.21
C SER A 48 5.23 -0.95 1.54
N PRO A 49 4.90 -0.64 2.82
CA PRO A 49 3.54 -0.25 3.22
C PRO A 49 3.13 1.13 2.70
N THR A 50 4.05 1.84 2.06
CA THR A 50 3.91 3.16 1.48
C THR A 50 4.47 3.14 0.06
N SER A 51 3.73 3.71 -0.89
CA SER A 51 4.26 4.03 -2.22
C SER A 51 4.03 5.51 -2.51
N THR A 52 5.02 6.13 -3.14
CA THR A 52 4.97 7.53 -3.55
C THR A 52 4.81 7.61 -5.06
N CYS A 53 3.94 8.48 -5.53
CA CYS A 53 3.82 8.76 -6.95
C CYS A 53 5.04 9.57 -7.37
N GLN A 54 5.83 9.03 -8.30
CA GLN A 54 7.02 9.68 -8.83
C GLN A 54 6.68 10.42 -10.13
N ALA A 55 7.52 11.40 -10.51
CA ALA A 55 7.36 12.27 -11.69
C ALA A 55 7.36 11.56 -13.07
N GLY A 56 7.12 10.25 -13.13
CA GLY A 56 6.96 9.46 -14.36
C GLY A 56 5.71 8.57 -14.35
N SER A 57 4.66 8.97 -13.63
CA SER A 57 3.39 8.23 -13.47
C SER A 57 3.61 6.79 -12.95
N ARG A 58 4.67 6.60 -12.17
CA ARG A 58 5.02 5.32 -11.55
C ARG A 58 4.89 5.42 -10.04
N TRP A 59 4.42 4.33 -9.44
CA TRP A 59 4.49 4.14 -8.00
C TRP A 59 5.88 3.61 -7.63
N SER A 60 6.56 4.33 -6.74
CA SER A 60 7.86 3.93 -6.24
C SER A 60 7.92 4.15 -4.72
N PRO A 61 8.30 3.13 -3.94
CA PRO A 61 8.54 1.73 -4.31
C PRO A 61 7.28 1.03 -4.88
N PRO A 62 7.42 -0.11 -5.59
CA PRO A 62 6.30 -0.83 -6.21
C PRO A 62 5.25 -1.25 -5.18
N LEU A 63 4.02 -1.48 -5.66
CA LEU A 63 2.87 -1.76 -4.80
C LEU A 63 3.12 -3.01 -3.94
N PRO A 64 2.80 -2.96 -2.64
CA PRO A 64 2.98 -4.10 -1.77
C PRO A 64 1.98 -5.23 -2.07
N VAL A 65 2.37 -6.44 -1.71
CA VAL A 65 1.53 -7.62 -1.85
C VAL A 65 1.12 -8.10 -0.45
N CYS A 66 -0.18 -8.16 -0.21
CA CYS A 66 -0.71 -8.78 1.01
C CYS A 66 -0.73 -10.29 0.83
N LYS A 67 0.28 -10.96 1.37
CA LYS A 67 0.30 -12.43 1.43
C LYS A 67 -0.38 -12.86 2.71
N LYS A 68 -1.22 -13.89 2.64
CA LYS A 68 -1.77 -14.48 3.85
C LYS A 68 -0.58 -14.95 4.65
N GLY A 69 -0.35 -14.36 5.83
CA GLY A 69 0.64 -14.92 6.73
C GLY A 69 0.22 -16.37 6.91
N LYS A 70 1.14 -17.33 6.79
CA LYS A 70 0.83 -18.62 7.39
C LYS A 70 0.50 -18.24 8.82
N CYS A 71 -0.77 -18.41 9.22
CA CYS A 71 -1.05 -18.53 10.63
C CYS A 71 0.01 -19.48 11.15
N PRO A 72 0.62 -19.23 12.32
CA PRO A 72 1.08 -20.35 13.08
C PRO A 72 -0.17 -21.17 13.39
N SER A 73 -0.56 -22.02 12.44
CA SER A 73 -1.21 -23.30 12.70
C SER A 73 -0.14 -24.19 13.35
N SER A 74 0.55 -23.68 14.35
CA SER A 74 1.22 -24.52 15.33
C SER A 74 0.13 -24.85 16.34
N PRO A 75 -0.35 -26.11 16.38
CA PRO A 75 -1.17 -26.57 17.49
C PRO A 75 -0.29 -26.64 18.74
N LEU A 76 0.04 -25.49 19.33
CA LEU A 76 0.77 -25.44 20.59
C LEU A 76 -0.12 -24.77 21.64
N LYS A 77 -0.95 -25.65 22.20
CA LYS A 77 -1.46 -25.70 23.57
C LYS A 77 -1.98 -24.38 24.15
N PHE A 78 -3.30 -24.35 24.29
CA PHE A 78 -3.95 -23.84 25.49
C PHE A 78 -3.25 -24.47 26.73
N GLY A 79 -2.26 -23.79 27.30
CA GLY A 79 -2.06 -23.75 28.75
C GLY A 79 -2.71 -22.44 29.19
N GLY A 80 -3.92 -22.47 29.77
CA GLY A 80 -4.08 -22.55 31.23
C GLY A 80 -3.35 -21.37 31.87
N LYS A 81 -4.00 -20.24 32.21
CA LYS A 81 -4.64 -20.01 33.54
C LYS A 81 -3.92 -20.84 34.61
N GLU A 82 -3.06 -20.27 35.44
CA GLU A 82 -3.33 -19.26 36.49
C GLU A 82 -2.05 -18.52 36.92
#